data_AF-A0A7Y6XQW6-F1
#
_entry.id   AF-A0A7Y6XQW6-F1
#
_cell.length_a   1.000
_cell.length_b   1.000
_cell.length_c   1.000
_cell.angle_alpha   90.00
_cell.angle_beta   90.00
_cell.angle_gamma   90.00
#
_symmetry.space_group_name_H-M   'P 1'
#
loop_
_entity.id
_entity.type
_entity.pdbx_description
1 polymer ?
#
loop_
_entity_poly.entity_id
_entity_poly.type
_entity_poly.pdbx_seq_one_letter_code
_entity_poly.pdbx_strand_id
1 'polypeptide(L)'
;MKRQVRIWTAGILAGFISEAFMGLIFTSQAIKGLLYNPKLQSEKFIEITSSREVSLTTTIIGMILLSGIHSWLFSILHESIPGQTKLKQGLFFGFMIWLVYWLFQEWFVYHTMLGEPILLTLLELAILLAGSLIEGIIISFLVSGINHKTIKA
;
A
#
# COMPACT_ATOMS: atom_id res chain seq x y z
N MET A 1 -24.85 1.55 11.52
CA MET A 1 -23.70 2.41 11.17
C MET A 1 -23.91 3.00 9.79
N LYS A 2 -23.73 4.33 9.61
CA LYS A 2 -23.93 5.01 8.31
C LYS A 2 -23.00 4.41 7.24
N ARG A 3 -23.46 4.32 5.98
CA ARG A 3 -22.70 3.73 4.85
C ARG A 3 -21.26 4.25 4.76
N GLN A 4 -21.09 5.56 4.88
CA GLN A 4 -19.77 6.20 4.81
C GLN A 4 -18.82 5.69 5.89
N VAL A 5 -19.30 5.59 7.14
CA VAL A 5 -18.46 5.07 8.24
C VAL A 5 -18.00 3.64 7.94
N ARG A 6 -18.85 2.79 7.34
CA ARG A 6 -18.48 1.42 6.96
C ARG A 6 -17.39 1.38 5.89
N ILE A 7 -17.44 2.26 4.90
CA ILE A 7 -16.43 2.39 3.84
C ILE A 7 -15.09 2.80 4.44
N TRP A 8 -15.08 3.85 5.28
CA TRP A 8 -13.87 4.29 5.96
C TRP A 8 -13.27 3.21 6.86
N THR A 9 -14.07 2.52 7.66
CA THR A 9 -13.58 1.41 8.50
C THR A 9 -13.03 0.25 7.67
N ALA A 10 -13.59 -0.03 6.50
CA ALA A 10 -13.07 -1.06 5.60
C ALA A 10 -11.69 -0.69 5.07
N GLY A 11 -11.49 0.59 4.71
CA GLY A 11 -10.20 1.12 4.29
C GLY A 11 -9.16 1.03 5.40
N ILE A 12 -9.48 1.55 6.58
CA ILE A 12 -8.55 1.52 7.74
C ILE A 12 -8.15 0.09 8.08
N LEU A 13 -9.09 -0.87 8.07
CA LEU A 13 -8.78 -2.27 8.34
C LEU A 13 -7.88 -2.88 7.25
N ALA A 14 -8.18 -2.62 5.98
CA ALA A 14 -7.38 -3.11 4.85
C ALA A 14 -5.96 -2.55 4.88
N GLY A 15 -5.83 -1.23 5.08
CA GLY A 15 -4.56 -0.54 5.20
C GLY A 15 -3.75 -1.06 6.39
N PHE A 16 -4.36 -1.21 7.56
CA PHE A 16 -3.66 -1.76 8.73
C PHE A 16 -3.12 -3.17 8.47
N ILE A 17 -3.89 -4.05 7.82
CA ILE A 17 -3.45 -5.41 7.49
C ILE A 17 -2.31 -5.39 6.46
N SER A 18 -2.44 -4.55 5.42
CA SER A 18 -1.41 -4.37 4.39
C SER A 18 -0.10 -3.83 4.97
N GLU A 19 -0.18 -2.78 5.78
CA GLU A 19 0.98 -2.17 6.45
C GLU A 19 1.59 -3.11 7.49
N ALA A 20 0.79 -3.89 8.23
CA ALA A 20 1.32 -4.92 9.11
C ALA A 20 2.09 -5.99 8.33
N PHE A 21 1.58 -6.43 7.17
CA PHE A 21 2.27 -7.36 6.29
C PHE A 21 3.59 -6.77 5.77
N MET A 22 3.57 -5.56 5.22
CA MET A 22 4.76 -4.89 4.70
C MET A 22 5.77 -4.62 5.83
N GLY A 23 5.30 -4.14 6.98
CA GLY A 23 6.11 -3.90 8.16
C GLY A 23 6.84 -5.16 8.63
N LEU A 24 6.17 -6.32 8.68
CA LEU A 24 6.81 -7.59 9.02
C LEU A 24 7.90 -7.99 8.02
N ILE A 25 7.67 -7.77 6.72
CA ILE A 25 8.66 -8.09 5.68
C ILE A 25 9.87 -7.13 5.75
N PHE A 26 9.63 -5.82 5.72
CA PHE A 26 10.68 -4.79 5.76
C PHE A 26 11.45 -4.78 7.09
N THR A 27 10.85 -5.27 8.18
CA THR A 27 11.56 -5.40 9.46
C THR A 27 12.29 -6.73 9.64
N SER A 28 12.07 -7.71 8.75
CA SER A 28 12.76 -8.99 8.79
C SER A 28 14.27 -8.81 8.61
N GLN A 29 15.04 -9.67 9.28
CA GLN A 29 16.50 -9.61 9.22
C GLN A 29 17.04 -9.84 7.81
N ALA A 30 16.38 -10.69 7.02
CA ALA A 30 16.79 -10.98 5.64
C ALA A 30 16.66 -9.74 4.74
N ILE A 31 15.51 -9.07 4.76
CA ILE A 31 15.28 -7.87 3.94
C ILE A 31 16.13 -6.71 4.41
N LYS A 32 16.17 -6.44 5.73
CA LYS A 32 17.07 -5.40 6.28
C LYS A 32 18.54 -5.65 5.92
N GLY A 33 18.99 -6.90 6.03
CA GLY A 33 20.36 -7.29 5.71
C GLY A 33 20.72 -7.11 4.24
N LEU A 34 19.74 -7.10 3.33
CA LEU A 34 19.94 -6.78 1.92
C LEU A 34 19.90 -5.26 1.69
N LEU A 35 18.84 -4.59 2.15
CA LEU A 35 18.57 -3.17 1.89
C LEU A 35 19.59 -2.23 2.56
N TYR A 36 20.18 -2.63 3.69
CA TYR A 36 21.17 -1.83 4.41
C TYR A 36 22.59 -2.42 4.35
N ASN A 37 22.88 -3.25 3.34
CA ASN A 37 24.25 -3.72 3.10
C ASN A 37 25.06 -2.64 2.37
N PRO A 38 26.12 -2.07 2.99
CA PRO A 38 26.90 -1.01 2.36
C PRO A 38 27.63 -1.44 1.07
N LYS A 39 27.78 -2.74 0.83
CA LYS A 39 28.36 -3.27 -0.41
C LYS A 39 27.36 -3.36 -1.56
N LEU A 40 26.06 -3.35 -1.26
CA LEU A 40 24.98 -3.54 -2.24
C LEU A 40 24.09 -2.31 -2.39
N GLN A 41 24.15 -1.35 -1.45
CA GLN A 41 23.27 -0.19 -1.38
C GLN A 41 24.04 1.12 -1.58
N SER A 42 23.34 2.15 -2.04
CA SER A 42 23.85 3.51 -2.13
C SER A 42 24.20 4.08 -0.75
N GLU A 43 25.37 4.70 -0.64
CA GLU A 43 25.81 5.42 0.56
C GLU A 43 24.81 6.51 0.95
N LYS A 44 24.32 7.26 -0.05
CA LYS A 44 23.33 8.33 0.15
C LYS A 44 21.99 7.80 0.65
N PHE A 45 21.56 6.63 0.16
CA PHE A 45 20.36 5.97 0.68
C PHE A 45 20.54 5.65 2.16
N ILE A 46 21.65 5.01 2.54
CA ILE A 46 21.93 4.63 3.93
C ILE A 46 22.00 5.86 4.83
N GLU A 47 22.73 6.89 4.42
CA GLU A 47 22.90 8.14 5.18
C GLU A 47 21.54 8.79 5.49
N ILE A 48 20.70 8.97 4.47
CA ILE A 48 19.41 9.65 4.62
C ILE A 48 18.40 8.79 5.37
N THR A 49 18.32 7.49 5.09
CA THR A 49 17.29 6.63 5.70
C THR A 49 17.62 6.24 7.14
N SER A 50 18.90 6.11 7.50
CA SER A 50 19.34 5.80 8.87
C SER A 50 19.20 6.98 9.83
N SER A 51 19.31 8.20 9.33
CA SER A 51 19.19 9.44 10.11
C SER A 51 17.76 10.00 10.13
N ARG A 52 16.84 9.38 9.39
CA ARG A 52 15.45 9.86 9.27
C ARG A 52 14.68 9.66 10.57
N GLU A 53 14.33 10.76 11.21
CA GLU A 53 13.34 10.75 12.28
C GLU A 53 11.93 10.64 11.69
N VAL A 54 11.30 9.48 11.87
CA VAL A 54 9.93 9.25 11.42
C VAL A 54 8.98 9.48 12.60
N SER A 55 8.15 10.53 12.50
CA SER A 55 7.08 10.78 13.47
C SER A 55 6.03 9.68 13.41
N LEU A 56 5.90 8.93 14.50
CA LEU A 56 4.88 7.89 14.65
C LEU A 56 3.47 8.47 14.44
N THR A 57 3.20 9.63 15.02
CA THR A 57 1.91 10.32 14.89
C THR A 57 1.59 10.66 13.44
N THR A 58 2.55 11.25 12.71
CA THR A 58 2.36 11.59 11.29
C THR A 58 2.12 10.34 10.45
N THR A 59 2.84 9.26 10.75
CA THR A 59 2.69 7.97 10.06
C THR A 59 1.30 7.37 10.29
N ILE A 60 0.81 7.33 11.53
CA ILE A 60 -0.52 6.81 11.86
C ILE A 60 -1.62 7.64 11.20
N ILE A 61 -1.52 8.97 11.25
CA ILE A 61 -2.50 9.86 10.61
C ILE A 61 -2.50 9.64 9.09
N GLY A 62 -1.31 9.61 8.47
CA GLY A 62 -1.14 9.35 7.05
C GLY A 62 -1.77 8.02 6.64
N MET A 63 -1.49 6.94 7.38
CA MET A 63 -2.05 5.61 7.16
C MET A 63 -3.59 5.63 7.24
N ILE A 64 -4.17 6.22 8.29
CA ILE A 64 -5.64 6.27 8.47
C ILE A 64 -6.29 7.02 7.30
N LEU A 65 -5.75 8.19 6.95
CA LEU A 65 -6.31 9.02 5.88
C LEU A 65 -6.18 8.34 4.53
N LEU A 66 -4.99 7.85 4.18
CA LEU A 66 -4.72 7.25 2.88
C LEU A 66 -5.54 5.97 2.67
N SER A 67 -5.56 5.07 3.65
CA SER A 67 -6.32 3.82 3.57
C SER A 67 -7.84 4.07 3.48
N GLY A 68 -8.32 5.09 4.20
CA GLY A 68 -9.69 5.54 4.12
C GLY A 68 -10.06 6.11 2.75
N ILE A 69 -9.16 6.93 2.17
CA ILE A 69 -9.30 7.47 0.81
C ILE A 69 -9.32 6.34 -0.22
N HIS A 70 -8.46 5.32 -0.11
CA HIS A 70 -8.47 4.17 -1.02
C HIS A 70 -9.83 3.47 -1.03
N SER A 71 -10.40 3.18 0.15
CA SER A 71 -11.71 2.54 0.23
C SER A 71 -12.84 3.43 -0.28
N TRP A 72 -12.76 4.73 -0.02
CA TRP A 72 -13.71 5.70 -0.57
C TRP A 72 -13.64 5.77 -2.10
N LEU A 73 -12.43 5.86 -2.68
CA LEU A 73 -12.21 5.81 -4.13
C LEU A 73 -12.72 4.51 -4.73
N PHE A 74 -12.42 3.37 -4.13
CA PHE A 74 -12.96 2.08 -4.56
C PHE A 74 -14.48 2.10 -4.57
N SER A 75 -15.12 2.68 -3.56
CA SER A 75 -16.59 2.73 -3.47
C SER A 75 -17.25 3.56 -4.57
N ILE A 76 -16.57 4.58 -5.08
CA ILE A 76 -17.02 5.46 -6.18
C ILE A 76 -16.74 4.80 -7.52
N LEU A 77 -15.54 4.26 -7.68
CA LEU A 77 -15.04 3.71 -8.94
C LEU A 77 -15.47 2.25 -9.17
N HIS A 78 -16.11 1.61 -8.20
CA HIS A 78 -16.44 0.18 -8.19
C HIS A 78 -17.05 -0.32 -9.51
N GLU A 79 -17.96 0.44 -10.10
CA GLU A 79 -18.63 0.07 -11.37
C GLU A 79 -17.70 0.16 -12.59
N SER A 80 -16.67 1.01 -12.52
CA SER A 80 -15.67 1.19 -13.57
C SER A 80 -14.45 0.30 -13.42
N ILE A 81 -14.27 -0.35 -12.25
CA ILE A 81 -13.13 -1.23 -12.01
C ILE A 81 -13.31 -2.54 -12.81
N PRO A 82 -12.36 -2.89 -13.70
CA PRO A 82 -12.42 -4.12 -14.47
C PRO A 82 -12.47 -5.37 -13.59
N GLY A 83 -13.27 -6.34 -14.03
CA GLY A 83 -13.39 -7.65 -13.39
C GLY A 83 -14.82 -7.97 -12.96
N GLN A 84 -15.21 -9.24 -13.16
CA GLN A 84 -16.55 -9.73 -12.81
C GLN A 84 -16.65 -10.25 -11.37
N THR A 85 -15.50 -10.41 -10.69
CA THR A 85 -15.44 -10.94 -9.33
C THR A 85 -14.71 -9.96 -8.42
N LYS A 86 -15.08 -9.95 -7.14
CA LYS A 86 -14.43 -9.12 -6.10
C LYS A 86 -12.92 -9.31 -6.08
N LEU A 87 -12.45 -10.55 -6.24
CA LEU A 87 -11.01 -10.84 -6.31
C LEU A 87 -10.34 -10.10 -7.48
N LYS A 88 -10.91 -10.17 -8.69
CA LYS A 88 -10.33 -9.49 -9.87
C LYS A 88 -10.36 -7.97 -9.71
N GLN A 89 -11.46 -7.42 -9.20
CA GLN A 89 -11.58 -5.99 -8.94
C GLN A 89 -10.58 -5.52 -7.87
N GLY A 90 -10.41 -6.29 -6.81
CA GLY A 90 -9.45 -6.01 -5.75
C GLY A 90 -7.99 -6.09 -6.23
N LEU A 91 -7.65 -7.10 -7.02
CA LEU A 91 -6.32 -7.22 -7.65
C LEU A 91 -6.04 -6.02 -8.57
N PHE A 92 -7.01 -5.64 -9.42
CA PHE A 92 -6.86 -4.47 -10.29
C PHE A 92 -6.68 -3.20 -9.47
N PHE A 93 -7.50 -2.99 -8.45
CA PHE A 93 -7.42 -1.79 -7.63
C PHE A 93 -6.12 -1.70 -6.84
N GLY A 94 -5.68 -2.82 -6.24
CA GLY A 94 -4.39 -2.90 -5.56
C GLY A 94 -3.21 -2.65 -6.50
N PHE A 95 -3.27 -3.19 -7.72
CA PHE A 95 -2.28 -2.87 -8.75
C PHE A 95 -2.27 -1.39 -9.12
N MET A 96 -3.43 -0.74 -9.19
CA MET A 96 -3.51 0.71 -9.44
C MET A 96 -2.95 1.54 -8.29
N ILE A 97 -3.18 1.16 -7.02
CA ILE A 97 -2.52 1.79 -5.86
C ILE A 97 -1.01 1.69 -6.04
N TRP A 98 -0.51 0.49 -6.31
CA TRP A 98 0.92 0.26 -6.55
C TRP A 98 1.49 1.10 -7.69
N LEU A 99 0.79 1.13 -8.82
CA LEU A 99 1.25 1.83 -10.01
C LEU A 99 1.30 3.35 -9.80
N VAL A 100 0.32 3.93 -9.12
CA VAL A 100 0.20 5.38 -8.98
C VAL A 100 1.04 5.91 -7.82
N TYR A 101 1.13 5.14 -6.73
CA TYR A 101 1.78 5.58 -5.50
C TYR A 101 3.20 5.03 -5.38
N TRP A 102 3.34 3.70 -5.29
CA TRP A 102 4.62 3.06 -5.00
C TRP A 102 5.60 3.13 -6.14
N LEU A 103 5.17 2.91 -7.39
CA LEU A 103 6.07 3.00 -8.54
C LEU A 103 6.71 4.39 -8.64
N PHE A 104 5.92 5.44 -8.45
CA PHE A 104 6.45 6.81 -8.44
C PHE A 104 7.42 7.02 -7.29
N GLN A 105 7.05 6.65 -6.06
CA GLN A 105 7.90 6.84 -4.89
C GLN A 105 9.23 6.10 -5.03
N GLU A 106 9.21 4.81 -5.34
CA GLU A 106 10.41 3.98 -5.45
C GLU A 106 11.31 4.41 -6.60
N TRP A 107 10.72 4.69 -7.76
CA TRP A 107 11.50 5.07 -8.93
C TRP A 107 12.08 6.49 -8.79
N PHE A 108 11.28 7.44 -8.33
CA PHE A 108 11.69 8.84 -8.28
C PHE A 108 12.53 9.13 -7.03
N VAL A 109 12.05 8.76 -5.84
CA VAL A 109 12.74 9.10 -4.58
C VAL A 109 13.94 8.20 -4.39
N TYR A 110 13.76 6.88 -4.30
CA TYR A 110 14.84 6.01 -3.86
C TYR A 110 15.83 5.70 -4.99
N HIS A 111 15.36 5.27 -6.15
CA HIS A 111 16.26 4.99 -7.28
C HIS A 111 16.89 6.26 -7.85
N THR A 112 16.09 7.25 -8.26
CA THR A 112 16.62 8.43 -8.96
C THR A 112 17.30 9.43 -8.01
N MET A 113 16.68 9.80 -6.89
CA MET A 113 17.26 10.82 -6.00
C MET A 113 18.28 10.26 -5.01
N LEU A 114 18.06 9.05 -4.47
CA LEU A 114 18.98 8.43 -3.49
C LEU A 114 19.98 7.48 -4.13
N GLY A 115 19.85 7.16 -5.42
CA GLY A 115 20.80 6.35 -6.17
C GLY A 115 20.74 4.86 -5.82
N GLU A 116 19.61 4.38 -5.31
CA GLU A 116 19.45 2.97 -4.96
C GLU A 116 19.64 2.05 -6.18
N PRO A 117 20.42 0.97 -6.06
CA PRO A 117 20.60 0.01 -7.15
C PRO A 117 19.30 -0.64 -7.60
N ILE A 118 19.12 -0.76 -8.92
CA ILE A 118 17.86 -1.19 -9.54
C ILE A 118 17.33 -2.52 -9.00
N LEU A 119 18.20 -3.46 -8.64
CA LEU A 119 17.77 -4.76 -8.10
C LEU A 119 17.14 -4.63 -6.70
N LEU A 120 17.62 -3.71 -5.87
CA LEU A 120 17.03 -3.45 -4.55
C LEU A 120 15.71 -2.71 -4.70
N THR A 121 15.64 -1.69 -5.57
CA THR A 121 14.39 -1.00 -5.90
C THR A 121 13.31 -1.97 -6.42
N LEU A 122 13.68 -2.93 -7.28
CA LEU A 122 12.73 -3.92 -7.79
C LEU A 122 12.26 -4.90 -6.70
N LEU A 123 13.13 -5.25 -5.75
CA LEU A 123 12.76 -6.05 -4.59
C LEU A 123 11.72 -5.33 -3.73
N GLU A 124 11.95 -4.06 -3.41
CA GLU A 124 11.02 -3.24 -2.63
C GLU A 124 9.71 -3.06 -3.37
N LEU A 125 9.75 -2.75 -4.67
CA LEU A 125 8.56 -2.66 -5.52
C LEU A 125 7.73 -3.95 -5.52
N ALA A 126 8.37 -5.12 -5.50
CA ALA A 126 7.66 -6.40 -5.44
C ALA A 126 6.96 -6.61 -4.09
N ILE A 127 7.59 -6.21 -2.98
CA ILE A 127 6.99 -6.27 -1.64
C ILE A 127 5.81 -5.29 -1.54
N LEU A 128 5.99 -4.06 -2.03
CA LEU A 128 4.97 -3.02 -2.07
C LEU A 128 3.78 -3.41 -2.97
N LEU A 129 4.04 -4.13 -4.07
CA LEU A 129 2.99 -4.70 -4.90
C LEU A 129 2.17 -5.71 -4.09
N ALA A 130 2.82 -6.65 -3.39
CA ALA A 130 2.13 -7.63 -2.57
C ALA A 130 1.24 -6.97 -1.50
N GLY A 131 1.77 -5.95 -0.79
CA GLY A 131 0.98 -5.17 0.17
C GLY A 131 -0.23 -4.50 -0.48
N SER A 132 -0.03 -3.80 -1.59
CA SER A 132 -1.11 -3.09 -2.30
C SER A 132 -2.20 -4.04 -2.83
N LEU A 133 -1.82 -5.24 -3.29
CA LEU A 133 -2.76 -6.28 -3.70
C LEU A 133 -3.57 -6.80 -2.50
N ILE A 134 -2.93 -7.02 -1.35
CA ILE A 134 -3.63 -7.41 -0.11
C ILE A 134 -4.66 -6.33 0.26
N GLU A 135 -4.27 -5.06 0.27
CA GLU A 135 -5.15 -3.94 0.57
C GLU A 135 -6.35 -3.90 -0.40
N GLY A 136 -6.09 -3.93 -1.71
CA GLY A 136 -7.13 -3.87 -2.74
C GLY A 136 -8.12 -5.03 -2.67
N ILE A 137 -7.63 -6.24 -2.40
CA ILE A 137 -8.49 -7.42 -2.16
C ILE A 137 -9.38 -7.18 -0.95
N ILE A 138 -8.83 -6.82 0.20
CA ILE A 138 -9.62 -6.63 1.43
C ILE A 138 -10.68 -5.54 1.24
N ILE A 139 -10.31 -4.40 0.66
CA ILE A 139 -11.24 -3.31 0.32
C ILE A 139 -12.37 -3.84 -0.56
N SER A 140 -12.05 -4.56 -1.64
CA SER A 140 -13.08 -5.09 -2.55
C SER A 140 -14.06 -6.02 -1.84
N PHE A 141 -13.57 -6.95 -1.01
CA PHE A 141 -14.44 -7.88 -0.29
C PHE A 141 -15.37 -7.16 0.68
N LEU A 142 -14.85 -6.19 1.43
CA LEU A 142 -15.61 -5.46 2.44
C LEU A 142 -16.58 -4.45 1.81
N VAL A 143 -16.13 -3.65 0.84
CA VAL A 143 -16.93 -2.57 0.23
C VAL A 143 -18.00 -3.09 -0.71
N SER A 144 -17.70 -4.09 -1.55
CA SER A 144 -18.74 -4.68 -2.42
C SER A 144 -19.86 -5.36 -1.60
N GLY A 145 -19.53 -5.86 -0.39
CA GLY A 145 -20.54 -6.37 0.55
C GLY A 145 -21.43 -5.29 1.17
N ILE A 146 -20.94 -4.05 1.26
CA ILE A 146 -21.72 -2.88 1.70
C ILE A 146 -22.67 -2.45 0.58
N ASN A 147 -22.17 -2.30 -0.64
CA ASN A 147 -22.97 -1.83 -1.78
C ASN A 147 -24.13 -2.80 -2.10
N HIS A 148 -23.90 -4.11 -2.09
CA HIS A 148 -24.93 -5.11 -2.42
C HIS A 148 -26.12 -5.17 -1.43
N LYS A 149 -25.89 -4.82 -0.15
CA LYS A 149 -26.97 -4.79 0.87
C LYS A 149 -27.90 -3.58 0.71
N THR A 150 -27.49 -2.55 -0.03
CA THR A 150 -28.26 -1.31 -0.20
C THR A 150 -29.25 -1.38 -1.36
N ILE A 151 -29.05 -2.30 -2.31
CA ILE A 151 -29.93 -2.49 -3.48
C ILE A 151 -31.12 -3.42 -3.13
N LYS A 152 -31.03 -4.16 -2.02
CA LYS A 152 -32.05 -5.13 -1.57
C LYS A 152 -32.91 -4.64 -0.39
N ALA A 153 -32.77 -3.39 0.02
CA ALA A 153 -33.59 -2.75 1.06
C ALA A 153 -34.39 -1.62 0.43
#